data_AF-A0A329U6R1-F1
#
_entry.id   AF-A0A329U6R1-F1
#
_cell.length_a   1.000
_cell.length_b   1.000
_cell.length_c   1.000
_cell.angle_alpha   90.00
_cell.angle_beta   90.00
_cell.angle_gamma   90.00
#
_symmetry.space_group_name_H-M   'P 1'
#
loop_
_entity.id
_entity.type
_entity.pdbx_description
1 polymer ?
#
loop_
_entity_poly.entity_id
_entity_poly.type
_entity_poly.pdbx_seq_one_letter_code
_entity_poly.pdbx_strand_id
1 'polypeptide(L)'
;MEDFDNAKTRNQKECVVTNLNSYLTYISDIKETIKKEEGAEVSTKHYFFRGQASNEWNVMPGVFRGGMLPHEAELINAAYTRNPDDFRKLTTDFEKLAKLQHYGLPTRLLDVTENPLVALYFACQNNQEKKITDGKTALLPPTDGKIYYKRDYGKSYSDIEIKVLAYLASHEISGDYTLEKLLSDLNKYGIYTDKEAEECRISEYKSLLSIIQRNYFVISNLNNERLVRQSGSFLICGKYNVQLKEKIGQSIVKRAYSDVQDEFELQSFRIPAGRKDAILEELSFYNINEGTLFPELEHQMAYIKSNYVNTQKPMVDRFVKTEVPVKSMKEVRDSDVSDDKVDEVIREVLHSAVNPEIFDDCYVAIQKNLMPDWYRKEIGLSKVRLALTDTLDNGTPIGRAMAKRAAQSIVEKIVNAIAQESHTATSDNS
;
A
#
# COMPACT_ATOMS: atom_id res chain seq x y z
N MET A 1 -21.36 34.59 44.72
CA MET A 1 -20.77 35.57 43.79
C MET A 1 -19.56 34.90 43.20
N GLU A 2 -19.79 33.85 42.39
CA GLU A 2 -20.13 33.94 40.95
C GLU A 2 -18.99 34.66 40.22
N ASP A 3 -17.99 33.88 39.85
CA ASP A 3 -17.85 33.11 38.60
C ASP A 3 -17.40 33.99 37.44
N PHE A 4 -16.14 33.75 37.12
CA PHE A 4 -15.33 34.45 36.14
C PHE A 4 -15.79 34.14 34.72
N ASP A 5 -15.89 35.22 33.95
CA ASP A 5 -15.99 35.28 32.49
C ASP A 5 -15.17 34.19 31.79
N ASN A 6 -15.87 33.24 31.19
CA ASN A 6 -15.28 32.35 30.20
C ASN A 6 -16.33 31.83 29.21
N ALA A 7 -16.89 32.71 28.37
CA ALA A 7 -17.61 32.25 27.17
C ALA A 7 -17.78 33.35 26.11
N LYS A 8 -17.31 33.02 24.88
CA LYS A 8 -17.76 33.52 23.55
C LYS A 8 -16.97 34.65 22.89
N THR A 9 -15.74 34.35 22.50
CA THR A 9 -15.31 34.56 21.11
C THR A 9 -15.65 33.31 20.29
N ARG A 10 -16.93 33.11 19.96
CA ARG A 10 -17.34 32.09 18.97
C ARG A 10 -16.95 32.61 17.58
N ASN A 11 -15.99 31.97 16.94
CA ASN A 11 -15.72 32.15 15.51
C ASN A 11 -17.00 31.74 14.74
N GLN A 12 -17.82 32.69 14.29
CA GLN A 12 -19.11 32.43 13.62
C GLN A 12 -19.00 31.64 12.29
N LYS A 13 -17.77 31.37 11.82
CA LYS A 13 -17.46 30.72 10.53
C LYS A 13 -17.04 29.25 10.66
N GLU A 14 -16.90 28.72 11.88
CA GLU A 14 -16.42 27.35 12.08
C GLU A 14 -17.31 26.60 13.08
N CYS A 15 -17.89 25.49 12.62
CA CYS A 15 -18.73 24.60 13.42
C CYS A 15 -17.87 23.46 13.99
N VAL A 16 -17.83 23.32 15.31
CA VAL A 16 -17.07 22.25 15.97
C VAL A 16 -17.92 20.98 16.02
N VAL A 17 -17.44 19.92 15.39
CA VAL A 17 -18.11 18.61 15.32
C VAL A 17 -17.49 17.68 16.33
N THR A 18 -18.24 17.30 17.36
CA THR A 18 -17.76 16.40 18.43
C THR A 18 -18.30 14.98 18.31
N ASN A 19 -19.36 14.75 17.54
CA ASN A 19 -19.95 13.43 17.29
C ASN A 19 -20.75 13.44 15.97
N LEU A 20 -21.15 12.26 15.48
CA LEU A 20 -21.88 12.14 14.21
C LEU A 20 -23.21 12.91 14.23
N ASN A 21 -23.95 12.85 15.33
CA ASN A 21 -25.25 13.51 15.43
C ASN A 21 -25.13 15.04 15.28
N SER A 22 -24.14 15.66 15.92
CA SER A 22 -23.87 17.09 15.79
C SER A 22 -23.58 17.48 14.33
N TYR A 23 -22.84 16.64 13.61
CA TYR A 23 -22.56 16.86 12.19
C TYR A 23 -23.83 16.77 11.34
N LEU A 24 -24.67 15.76 11.57
CA LEU A 24 -25.93 15.58 10.87
C LEU A 24 -26.90 16.76 11.10
N THR A 25 -26.95 17.30 12.32
CA THR A 25 -27.71 18.51 12.62
C THR A 25 -27.21 19.68 11.78
N TYR A 26 -25.90 19.95 11.75
CA TYR A 26 -25.37 21.04 10.94
C TYR A 26 -25.63 20.86 9.43
N ILE A 27 -25.51 19.64 8.90
CA ILE A 27 -25.83 19.36 7.50
C ILE A 27 -27.32 19.62 7.21
N SER A 28 -28.19 19.29 8.15
CA SER A 28 -29.63 19.57 8.04
C SER A 28 -29.89 21.08 8.04
N ASP A 29 -29.25 21.83 8.93
CA ASP A 29 -29.37 23.29 9.01
C ASP A 29 -28.89 24.00 7.72
N ILE A 30 -27.80 23.52 7.11
CA ILE A 30 -27.31 24.03 5.82
C ILE A 30 -28.35 23.79 4.73
N LYS A 31 -28.90 22.58 4.65
CA LYS A 31 -29.93 22.26 3.65
C LYS A 31 -31.18 23.11 3.81
N GLU A 32 -31.60 23.38 5.04
CA GLU A 32 -32.74 24.25 5.32
C GLU A 32 -32.47 25.70 4.97
N THR A 33 -31.29 26.22 5.29
CA THR A 33 -30.89 27.60 4.99
C THR A 33 -30.87 27.82 3.48
N ILE A 34 -30.22 26.95 2.73
CA ILE A 34 -30.14 27.05 1.25
C ILE A 34 -31.53 26.95 0.62
N LYS A 35 -32.40 26.07 1.14
CA LYS A 35 -33.78 25.95 0.64
C LYS A 35 -34.60 27.23 0.88
N LYS A 36 -34.35 27.95 1.98
CA LYS A 36 -35.00 29.25 2.25
C LYS A 36 -34.49 30.35 1.32
N GLU A 37 -33.19 30.34 1.00
CA GLU A 37 -32.54 31.34 0.16
C GLU A 37 -32.85 31.19 -1.34
N GLU A 38 -32.79 29.96 -1.87
CA GLU A 38 -32.97 29.70 -3.32
C GLU A 38 -34.44 29.45 -3.72
N GLY A 39 -35.35 29.31 -2.74
CA GLY A 39 -36.75 28.99 -3.00
C GLY A 39 -37.03 27.49 -3.20
N ALA A 40 -38.26 27.16 -3.58
CA ALA A 40 -38.74 25.77 -3.64
C ALA A 40 -38.40 25.03 -4.95
N GLU A 41 -37.77 25.69 -5.92
CA GLU A 41 -37.44 25.08 -7.21
C GLU A 41 -36.24 24.13 -7.09
N VAL A 42 -36.30 23.02 -7.83
CA VAL A 42 -35.25 22.01 -7.84
C VAL A 42 -34.05 22.55 -8.63
N SER A 43 -33.08 23.11 -7.91
CA SER A 43 -31.82 23.58 -8.46
C SER A 43 -30.93 22.38 -8.87
N THR A 44 -30.32 22.45 -10.06
CA THR A 44 -29.41 21.42 -10.60
C THR A 44 -28.01 21.46 -9.98
N LYS A 45 -27.78 22.29 -8.94
CA LYS A 45 -26.52 22.33 -8.21
C LYS A 45 -26.37 21.12 -7.29
N HIS A 46 -25.14 20.65 -7.18
CA HIS A 46 -24.70 19.54 -6.34
C HIS A 46 -23.99 20.07 -5.10
N TYR A 47 -24.01 19.29 -4.02
CA TYR A 47 -23.14 19.55 -2.88
C TYR A 47 -21.82 18.83 -3.07
N PHE A 48 -20.71 19.54 -2.88
CA PHE A 48 -19.37 19.00 -2.88
C PHE A 48 -18.74 19.23 -1.52
N PHE A 49 -18.28 18.16 -0.88
CA PHE A 49 -17.63 18.16 0.42
C PHE A 49 -16.18 17.72 0.29
N ARG A 50 -15.30 18.28 1.11
CA ARG A 50 -13.90 17.87 1.22
C ARG A 50 -13.51 17.67 2.67
N GLY A 51 -13.26 16.43 3.06
CA GLY A 51 -12.65 16.09 4.34
C GLY A 51 -11.14 16.11 4.28
N GLN A 52 -10.49 16.73 5.24
CA GLN A 52 -9.04 16.72 5.42
C GLN A 52 -8.70 16.31 6.84
N ALA A 53 -7.79 15.34 6.95
CA ALA A 53 -7.41 14.80 8.24
C ALA A 53 -6.70 15.85 9.10
N SER A 54 -5.97 16.82 8.55
CA SER A 54 -5.41 17.95 9.30
C SER A 54 -6.00 19.28 8.82
N ASN A 55 -6.33 20.16 9.76
CA ASN A 55 -6.71 21.54 9.55
C ASN A 55 -5.51 22.47 9.29
N GLU A 56 -4.28 21.97 9.42
CA GLU A 56 -3.04 22.69 9.12
C GLU A 56 -2.62 22.56 7.64
N TRP A 57 -3.28 21.67 6.90
CA TRP A 57 -2.97 21.45 5.48
C TRP A 57 -3.65 22.49 4.59
N ASN A 58 -2.86 23.03 3.66
CA ASN A 58 -3.38 23.84 2.56
C ASN A 58 -4.33 23.02 1.66
N VAL A 59 -5.37 23.69 1.17
CA VAL A 59 -6.36 23.08 0.28
C VAL A 59 -5.84 23.17 -1.14
N MET A 60 -5.04 22.17 -1.55
CA MET A 60 -4.44 22.13 -2.90
C MET A 60 -4.39 20.69 -3.47
N PRO A 61 -4.43 20.52 -4.79
CA PRO A 61 -4.12 19.26 -5.46
C PRO A 61 -2.72 18.73 -5.14
N GLY A 62 -2.51 17.43 -5.36
CA GLY A 62 -1.21 16.78 -5.13
C GLY A 62 -0.08 17.41 -5.94
N VAL A 63 -0.33 17.75 -7.20
CA VAL A 63 0.70 18.29 -8.10
C VAL A 63 1.16 19.70 -7.72
N PHE A 64 0.36 20.45 -6.95
CA PHE A 64 0.74 21.77 -6.45
C PHE A 64 1.65 21.71 -5.22
N ARG A 65 1.86 20.51 -4.67
CA ARG A 65 2.73 20.28 -3.50
C ARG A 65 4.11 19.82 -3.95
N GLY A 66 5.11 20.09 -3.11
CA GLY A 66 6.44 19.48 -3.21
C GLY A 66 7.20 19.77 -4.51
N GLY A 67 6.86 20.83 -5.24
CA GLY A 67 7.55 21.20 -6.48
C GLY A 67 7.27 20.29 -7.67
N MET A 68 6.18 19.52 -7.66
CA MET A 68 5.86 18.54 -8.72
C MET A 68 5.24 19.16 -9.98
N LEU A 69 4.66 20.36 -9.88
CA LEU A 69 3.93 21.03 -10.97
C LEU A 69 4.71 21.19 -12.29
N PRO A 70 6.01 21.53 -12.31
CA PRO A 70 6.79 21.58 -13.55
C PRO A 70 6.88 20.22 -14.26
N HIS A 71 6.80 19.12 -13.51
CA HIS A 71 6.96 17.75 -13.99
C HIS A 71 5.62 17.04 -14.26
N GLU A 72 4.47 17.74 -14.19
CA GLU A 72 3.15 17.10 -14.28
C GLU A 72 3.00 16.26 -15.56
N ALA A 73 3.35 16.82 -16.73
CA ALA A 73 3.25 16.13 -18.01
C ALA A 73 4.21 14.93 -18.07
N GLU A 74 5.44 15.07 -17.59
CA GLU A 74 6.45 14.01 -17.54
C GLU A 74 5.98 12.85 -16.66
N LEU A 75 5.43 13.14 -15.47
CA LEU A 75 4.90 12.16 -14.54
C LEU A 75 3.73 11.37 -15.15
N ILE A 76 2.80 12.07 -15.80
CA ILE A 76 1.66 11.47 -16.49
C ILE A 76 2.13 10.55 -17.63
N ASN A 77 3.03 11.03 -18.48
CA ASN A 77 3.55 10.27 -19.62
C ASN A 77 4.38 9.05 -19.17
N ALA A 78 5.14 9.18 -18.08
CA ALA A 78 5.87 8.06 -17.48
C ALA A 78 4.90 6.97 -16.96
N ALA A 79 3.79 7.37 -16.34
CA ALA A 79 2.77 6.43 -15.87
C ALA A 79 2.11 5.67 -17.04
N TYR A 80 1.80 6.36 -18.15
CA TYR A 80 1.27 5.74 -19.37
C TYR A 80 2.24 4.74 -19.98
N THR A 81 3.53 5.11 -20.04
CA THR A 81 4.58 4.24 -20.61
C THR A 81 4.79 2.99 -19.77
N ARG A 82 4.70 3.12 -18.44
CA ARG A 82 4.93 2.00 -17.51
C ARG A 82 3.78 1.00 -17.48
N ASN A 83 2.53 1.45 -17.69
CA ASN A 83 1.33 0.60 -17.57
C ASN A 83 0.36 0.81 -18.75
N PRO A 84 0.76 0.55 -20.00
CA PRO A 84 -0.03 0.92 -21.18
C PRO A 84 -1.41 0.25 -21.24
N ASP A 85 -1.52 -1.02 -20.81
CA ASP A 85 -2.79 -1.77 -20.84
C ASP A 85 -3.85 -1.17 -19.92
N ASP A 86 -3.42 -0.54 -18.82
CA ASP A 86 -4.30 0.11 -17.86
C ASP A 86 -4.98 1.37 -18.43
N PHE A 87 -4.35 2.04 -19.39
CA PHE A 87 -4.87 3.28 -19.99
C PHE A 87 -5.52 3.04 -21.35
N ARG A 88 -5.29 1.88 -21.99
CA ARG A 88 -5.83 1.56 -23.31
C ARG A 88 -7.37 1.59 -23.39
N LYS A 89 -8.04 1.29 -22.27
CA LYS A 89 -9.51 1.25 -22.18
C LYS A 89 -10.12 2.61 -21.84
N LEU A 90 -9.32 3.59 -21.45
CA LEU A 90 -9.81 4.92 -21.07
C LEU A 90 -9.89 5.81 -22.30
N THR A 91 -11.05 6.44 -22.48
CA THR A 91 -11.37 7.16 -23.72
C THR A 91 -11.01 8.63 -23.65
N THR A 92 -11.05 9.21 -22.45
CA THR A 92 -10.80 10.65 -22.25
C THR A 92 -9.57 10.90 -21.39
N ASP A 93 -8.91 12.06 -21.59
CA ASP A 93 -7.76 12.45 -20.78
C ASP A 93 -8.14 12.71 -19.32
N PHE A 94 -9.37 13.15 -19.06
CA PHE A 94 -9.89 13.28 -17.71
C PHE A 94 -9.97 11.92 -16.99
N GLU A 95 -10.50 10.89 -17.64
CA GLU A 95 -10.54 9.54 -17.06
C GLU A 95 -9.14 9.02 -16.73
N LYS A 96 -8.16 9.30 -17.60
CA LYS A 96 -6.76 8.96 -17.34
C LYS A 96 -6.23 9.70 -16.11
N LEU A 97 -6.49 11.01 -15.99
CA LEU A 97 -6.11 11.80 -14.81
C LEU A 97 -6.75 11.27 -13.53
N ALA A 98 -8.04 10.94 -13.56
CA ALA A 98 -8.75 10.38 -12.42
C ALA A 98 -8.16 9.02 -12.00
N LYS A 99 -7.80 8.16 -12.97
CA LYS A 99 -7.10 6.90 -12.68
C LYS A 99 -5.71 7.14 -12.07
N LEU A 100 -4.96 8.13 -12.55
CA LEU A 100 -3.66 8.47 -12.00
C LEU A 100 -3.76 8.98 -10.55
N GLN A 101 -4.71 9.89 -10.28
CA GLN A 101 -5.01 10.39 -8.94
C GLN A 101 -5.38 9.24 -7.99
N HIS A 102 -6.20 8.30 -8.46
CA HIS A 102 -6.62 7.14 -7.71
C HIS A 102 -5.45 6.27 -7.21
N TYR A 103 -4.44 6.07 -8.05
CA TYR A 103 -3.21 5.33 -7.71
C TYR A 103 -2.12 6.21 -7.06
N GLY A 104 -2.47 7.44 -6.65
CA GLY A 104 -1.59 8.30 -5.87
C GLY A 104 -0.55 9.10 -6.68
N LEU A 105 -0.63 9.11 -8.01
CA LEU A 105 0.19 10.05 -8.79
C LEU A 105 -0.32 11.47 -8.54
N PRO A 106 0.54 12.44 -8.20
CA PRO A 106 0.10 13.80 -7.94
C PRO A 106 -0.46 14.43 -9.23
N THR A 107 -1.76 14.75 -9.22
CA THR A 107 -2.43 15.46 -10.33
C THR A 107 -2.97 16.82 -9.87
N ARG A 108 -3.50 17.59 -10.82
CA ARG A 108 -4.29 18.82 -10.55
C ARG A 108 -5.71 18.57 -10.08
N LEU A 109 -6.12 17.32 -9.91
CA LEU A 109 -7.41 16.97 -9.33
C LEU A 109 -7.31 17.08 -7.81
N LEU A 110 -8.34 17.68 -7.23
CA LEU A 110 -8.57 17.70 -5.79
C LEU A 110 -9.78 16.84 -5.47
N ASP A 111 -9.60 15.85 -4.60
CA ASP A 111 -10.69 14.94 -4.22
C ASP A 111 -11.78 15.68 -3.44
N VAL A 112 -13.03 15.50 -3.88
CA VAL A 112 -14.25 15.91 -3.18
C VAL A 112 -15.26 14.76 -3.22
N THR A 113 -16.32 14.85 -2.42
CA THR A 113 -17.39 13.84 -2.38
C THR A 113 -18.74 14.52 -2.31
N GLU A 114 -19.75 13.91 -2.92
CA GLU A 114 -21.14 14.35 -2.80
C GLU A 114 -21.80 13.83 -1.52
N ASN A 115 -21.09 13.00 -0.74
CA ASN A 115 -21.57 12.42 0.51
C ASN A 115 -20.88 13.08 1.72
N PRO A 116 -21.62 13.82 2.57
CA PRO A 116 -21.04 14.49 3.73
C PRO A 116 -20.41 13.52 4.74
N LEU A 117 -20.95 12.30 4.87
CA LEU A 117 -20.40 11.31 5.82
C LEU A 117 -19.07 10.73 5.34
N VAL A 118 -18.87 10.63 4.02
CA VAL A 118 -17.57 10.25 3.45
C VAL A 118 -16.55 11.36 3.70
N ALA A 119 -16.94 12.64 3.59
CA ALA A 119 -16.07 13.75 3.97
C ALA A 119 -15.73 13.73 5.48
N LEU A 120 -16.68 13.39 6.34
CA LEU A 120 -16.42 13.21 7.77
C LEU A 120 -15.42 12.07 8.04
N TYR A 121 -15.57 10.93 7.36
CA TYR A 121 -14.62 9.83 7.42
C TYR A 121 -13.19 10.29 7.07
N PHE A 122 -13.02 11.04 5.97
CA PHE A 122 -11.72 11.56 5.56
C PHE A 122 -11.15 12.60 6.53
N ALA A 123 -11.99 13.43 7.13
CA ALA A 123 -11.57 14.39 8.15
C ALA A 123 -11.15 13.74 9.47
N CYS A 124 -11.62 12.53 9.75
CA CYS A 124 -11.26 11.77 10.94
C CYS A 124 -10.07 10.83 10.75
N GLN A 125 -9.49 10.72 9.55
CA GLN A 125 -8.33 9.85 9.32
C GLN A 125 -7.14 10.25 10.20
N ASN A 126 -6.26 9.29 10.45
CA ASN A 126 -5.03 9.51 11.20
C ASN A 126 -4.09 10.45 10.42
N ASN A 127 -3.54 11.44 11.11
CA ASN A 127 -2.65 12.46 10.57
C ASN A 127 -1.37 12.63 11.41
N GLN A 128 -1.06 11.71 12.32
CA GLN A 128 0.12 11.80 13.17
C GLN A 128 1.40 11.60 12.35
N GLU A 129 2.15 12.68 12.23
CA GLU A 129 3.44 12.66 11.55
C GLU A 129 4.54 12.15 12.49
N LYS A 130 5.51 11.44 11.90
CA LYS A 130 6.72 10.99 12.58
C LYS A 130 7.80 12.06 12.41
N LYS A 131 8.30 12.59 13.51
CA LYS A 131 9.48 13.45 13.54
C LYS A 131 10.70 12.62 13.93
N ILE A 132 11.74 12.67 13.11
CA ILE A 132 13.03 12.07 13.41
C ILE A 132 13.98 13.18 13.88
N THR A 133 14.42 13.11 15.12
CA THR A 133 15.45 13.99 15.69
C THR A 133 16.50 13.11 16.34
N ASP A 134 17.77 13.24 15.94
CA ASP A 134 18.91 12.51 16.49
C ASP A 134 18.73 10.97 16.53
N GLY A 135 18.17 10.41 15.45
CA GLY A 135 17.90 8.97 15.36
C GLY A 135 16.75 8.46 16.24
N LYS A 136 16.10 9.33 17.02
CA LYS A 136 14.87 9.03 17.76
C LYS A 136 13.66 9.44 16.94
N THR A 137 12.74 8.49 16.77
CA THR A 137 11.45 8.74 16.13
C THR A 137 10.42 9.09 17.20
N ALA A 138 9.84 10.29 17.13
CA ALA A 138 8.74 10.73 17.98
C ALA A 138 7.49 11.00 17.12
N LEU A 139 6.31 10.68 17.64
CA LEU A 139 5.04 11.05 17.01
C LEU A 139 4.67 12.47 17.43
N LEU A 140 4.35 13.32 16.44
CA LEU A 140 3.76 14.61 16.72
C LEU A 140 2.32 14.42 17.23
N PRO A 141 1.82 15.34 18.07
CA PRO A 141 0.43 15.29 18.49
C PRO A 141 -0.50 15.35 17.26
N PRO A 142 -1.62 14.62 17.27
CA PRO A 142 -2.58 14.68 16.20
C PRO A 142 -3.21 16.08 16.16
N THR A 143 -3.47 16.57 14.96
CA THR A 143 -4.14 17.85 14.75
C THR A 143 -5.62 17.63 14.45
N ASP A 144 -6.41 18.70 14.50
CA ASP A 144 -7.85 18.64 14.21
C ASP A 144 -8.10 18.32 12.74
N GLY A 145 -9.20 17.65 12.44
CA GLY A 145 -9.71 17.48 11.08
C GLY A 145 -10.51 18.69 10.62
N LYS A 146 -10.69 18.83 9.30
CA LYS A 146 -11.48 19.91 8.72
C LYS A 146 -12.33 19.44 7.55
N ILE A 147 -13.58 19.89 7.48
CA ILE A 147 -14.45 19.68 6.33
C ILE A 147 -14.83 21.02 5.72
N TYR A 148 -14.63 21.13 4.41
CA TYR A 148 -15.10 22.22 3.57
C TYR A 148 -16.27 21.74 2.73
N TYR A 149 -17.15 22.65 2.32
CA TYR A 149 -18.24 22.32 1.43
C TYR A 149 -18.55 23.46 0.48
N LYS A 150 -19.21 23.14 -0.63
CA LYS A 150 -19.80 24.12 -1.54
C LYS A 150 -21.00 23.52 -2.24
N ARG A 151 -21.94 24.38 -2.62
CA ARG A 151 -23.01 24.01 -3.54
C ARG A 151 -22.85 24.74 -4.86
N ASP A 152 -22.58 24.00 -5.94
CA ASP A 152 -22.33 24.58 -7.26
C ASP A 152 -22.78 23.65 -8.39
N TYR A 153 -22.73 24.15 -9.62
CA TYR A 153 -22.96 23.36 -10.82
C TYR A 153 -21.75 22.46 -11.10
N GLY A 154 -22.01 21.17 -11.25
CA GLY A 154 -21.00 20.22 -11.68
C GLY A 154 -20.87 20.20 -13.20
N LYS A 155 -19.62 20.16 -13.69
CA LYS A 155 -19.28 19.96 -15.10
C LYS A 155 -19.20 18.48 -15.44
N SER A 156 -19.56 18.15 -16.67
CA SER A 156 -19.31 16.82 -17.25
C SER A 156 -17.85 16.71 -17.68
N TYR A 157 -17.28 15.50 -17.62
CA TYR A 157 -15.96 15.20 -18.17
C TYR A 157 -15.84 15.52 -19.68
N SER A 158 -16.97 15.63 -20.37
CA SER A 158 -17.07 15.96 -21.79
C SER A 158 -17.04 17.47 -22.09
N ASP A 159 -17.23 18.31 -21.06
CA ASP A 159 -17.30 19.75 -21.22
C ASP A 159 -15.93 20.31 -21.64
N ILE A 160 -15.97 21.40 -22.42
CA ILE A 160 -14.76 21.98 -23.01
C ILE A 160 -13.75 22.40 -21.95
N GLU A 161 -14.23 22.91 -20.81
CA GLU A 161 -13.35 23.35 -19.71
C GLU A 161 -12.54 22.20 -19.14
N ILE A 162 -13.16 21.02 -19.00
CA ILE A 162 -12.52 19.83 -18.46
C ILE A 162 -11.53 19.26 -19.47
N LYS A 163 -11.89 19.22 -20.76
CA LYS A 163 -10.99 18.79 -21.84
C LYS A 163 -9.75 19.67 -21.94
N VAL A 164 -9.91 21.00 -21.89
CA VAL A 164 -8.79 21.95 -21.94
C VAL A 164 -7.86 21.76 -20.74
N LEU A 165 -8.41 21.68 -19.53
CA LEU A 165 -7.58 21.49 -18.33
C LEU A 165 -6.94 20.11 -18.27
N ALA A 166 -7.59 19.07 -18.79
CA ALA A 166 -6.99 17.74 -18.89
C ALA A 166 -5.83 17.72 -19.91
N TYR A 167 -6.02 18.34 -21.08
CA TYR A 167 -4.98 18.52 -22.09
C TYR A 167 -3.74 19.23 -21.51
N LEU A 168 -3.96 20.35 -20.82
CA LEU A 168 -2.88 21.09 -20.18
C LEU A 168 -2.18 20.31 -19.06
N ALA A 169 -2.75 19.23 -18.52
CA ALA A 169 -2.08 18.38 -17.55
C ALA A 169 -1.06 17.46 -18.22
N SER A 170 -1.48 16.82 -19.31
CA SER A 170 -0.71 15.79 -20.02
C SER A 170 0.33 16.34 -21.00
N HIS A 171 0.30 17.64 -21.31
CA HIS A 171 1.18 18.26 -22.31
C HIS A 171 2.20 19.21 -21.68
N GLU A 172 3.42 19.17 -22.21
CA GLU A 172 4.48 20.09 -21.83
C GLU A 172 4.16 21.52 -22.26
N ILE A 173 4.46 22.47 -21.37
CA ILE A 173 4.27 23.90 -21.60
C ILE A 173 5.64 24.54 -21.41
N SER A 174 6.30 24.83 -22.53
CA SER A 174 7.60 25.50 -22.57
C SER A 174 7.50 26.97 -22.15
N GLY A 175 8.62 27.61 -21.83
CA GLY A 175 8.65 29.00 -21.36
C GLY A 175 8.17 30.04 -22.37
N ASP A 176 8.08 29.69 -23.65
CA ASP A 176 7.60 30.48 -24.78
C ASP A 176 6.19 30.10 -25.25
N TYR A 177 5.47 29.27 -24.50
CA TYR A 177 4.15 28.76 -24.89
C TYR A 177 3.08 29.88 -24.80
N THR A 178 2.51 30.25 -25.95
CA THR A 178 1.59 31.39 -26.07
C THR A 178 0.11 30.96 -26.06
N LEU A 179 -0.80 31.92 -25.86
CA LEU A 179 -2.25 31.69 -26.00
C LEU A 179 -2.64 31.21 -27.40
N GLU A 180 -2.06 31.77 -28.47
CA GLU A 180 -2.34 31.31 -29.84
C GLU A 180 -1.83 29.90 -30.08
N LYS A 181 -0.65 29.54 -29.52
CA LYS A 181 -0.13 28.17 -29.60
C LYS A 181 -1.04 27.20 -28.86
N LEU A 182 -1.48 27.56 -27.65
CA LEU A 182 -2.45 26.78 -26.90
C LEU A 182 -3.74 26.56 -27.70
N LEU A 183 -4.33 27.62 -28.25
CA LEU A 183 -5.57 27.53 -29.02
C LEU A 183 -5.41 26.67 -30.28
N SER A 184 -4.28 26.84 -30.98
CA SER A 184 -3.95 26.03 -32.17
C SER A 184 -3.81 24.56 -31.82
N ASP A 185 -3.15 24.23 -30.71
CA ASP A 185 -3.01 22.85 -30.26
C ASP A 185 -4.37 22.27 -29.82
N LEU A 186 -5.17 23.02 -29.07
CA LEU A 186 -6.53 22.58 -28.70
C LEU A 186 -7.42 22.32 -29.92
N ASN A 187 -7.30 23.13 -30.97
CA ASN A 187 -8.01 22.91 -32.23
C ASN A 187 -7.49 21.69 -32.99
N LYS A 188 -6.16 21.52 -33.09
CA LYS A 188 -5.51 20.35 -33.70
C LYS A 188 -5.91 19.03 -33.02
N TYR A 189 -6.07 19.05 -31.69
CA TYR A 189 -6.50 17.89 -30.90
C TYR A 189 -8.02 17.69 -30.90
N GLY A 190 -8.78 18.52 -31.63
CA GLY A 190 -10.24 18.40 -31.75
C GLY A 190 -11.00 18.79 -30.48
N ILE A 191 -10.37 19.52 -29.55
CA ILE A 191 -11.04 20.09 -28.37
C ILE A 191 -11.81 21.34 -28.78
N TYR A 192 -11.25 22.13 -29.70
CA TYR A 192 -11.92 23.25 -30.36
C TYR A 192 -12.19 22.89 -31.83
N THR A 193 -13.39 23.19 -32.32
CA THR A 193 -13.66 23.27 -33.75
C THR A 193 -13.04 24.52 -34.36
N ASP A 194 -12.85 24.54 -35.68
CA ASP A 194 -12.29 25.70 -36.38
C ASP A 194 -13.12 26.97 -36.13
N LYS A 195 -14.45 26.82 -36.05
CA LYS A 195 -15.38 27.90 -35.72
C LYS A 195 -15.18 28.43 -34.30
N GLU A 196 -15.11 27.54 -33.31
CA GLU A 196 -14.90 27.95 -31.90
C GLU A 196 -13.52 28.60 -31.71
N ALA A 197 -12.50 28.12 -32.42
CA ALA A 197 -11.16 28.72 -32.38
C ALA A 197 -11.18 30.14 -32.96
N GLU A 198 -11.86 30.35 -34.09
CA GLU A 198 -12.00 31.69 -34.67
C GLU A 198 -12.81 32.64 -33.77
N GLU A 199 -13.91 32.16 -33.19
CA GLU A 199 -14.67 32.94 -32.19
C GLU A 199 -13.82 33.29 -30.97
N CYS A 200 -12.93 32.38 -30.54
CA CYS A 200 -11.99 32.63 -29.46
C CYS A 200 -10.98 33.73 -29.83
N ARG A 201 -10.46 33.75 -31.06
CA ARG A 201 -9.56 34.81 -31.55
C ARG A 201 -10.26 36.17 -31.63
N ILE A 202 -11.46 36.21 -32.21
CA ILE A 202 -12.28 37.43 -32.34
C ILE A 202 -12.62 38.00 -30.97
N SER A 203 -12.91 37.14 -29.99
CA SER A 203 -13.22 37.53 -28.61
C SER A 203 -11.99 37.79 -27.74
N GLU A 204 -10.80 37.94 -28.35
CA GLU A 204 -9.55 38.20 -27.66
C GLU A 204 -9.23 37.16 -26.56
N TYR A 205 -9.48 35.89 -26.85
CA TYR A 205 -9.18 34.74 -26.01
C TYR A 205 -9.90 34.74 -24.65
N LYS A 206 -10.93 35.58 -24.45
CA LYS A 206 -11.64 35.72 -23.18
C LYS A 206 -12.19 34.39 -22.64
N SER A 207 -12.75 33.57 -23.51
CA SER A 207 -13.26 32.24 -23.14
C SER A 207 -12.12 31.33 -22.66
N LEU A 208 -11.05 31.20 -23.43
CA LEU A 208 -9.89 30.37 -23.07
C LEU A 208 -9.21 30.83 -21.79
N LEU A 209 -9.03 32.14 -21.61
CA LEU A 209 -8.52 32.75 -20.38
C LEU A 209 -9.38 32.36 -19.17
N SER A 210 -10.70 32.51 -19.30
CA SER A 210 -11.63 32.12 -18.24
C SER A 210 -11.49 30.63 -17.88
N ILE A 211 -11.27 29.75 -18.86
CA ILE A 211 -11.12 28.30 -18.63
C ILE A 211 -9.85 27.99 -17.87
N ILE A 212 -8.70 28.49 -18.32
CA ILE A 212 -7.41 28.08 -17.74
C ILE A 212 -7.13 28.71 -16.37
N GLN A 213 -7.87 29.75 -15.99
CA GLN A 213 -7.68 30.47 -14.73
C GLN A 213 -8.71 30.10 -13.64
N ARG A 214 -9.74 29.33 -13.97
CA ARG A 214 -10.80 28.92 -13.04
C ARG A 214 -10.68 27.45 -12.66
N ASN A 215 -11.26 27.13 -11.51
CA ASN A 215 -11.44 25.75 -11.06
C ASN A 215 -12.86 25.28 -11.38
N TYR A 216 -13.02 23.99 -11.61
CA TYR A 216 -14.32 23.41 -11.97
C TYR A 216 -14.59 22.14 -11.18
N PHE A 217 -15.76 22.07 -10.54
CA PHE A 217 -16.25 20.81 -9.97
C PHE A 217 -16.68 19.91 -11.12
N VAL A 218 -16.24 18.66 -11.09
CA VAL A 218 -16.48 17.65 -12.12
C VAL A 218 -17.26 16.51 -11.50
N ILE A 219 -18.42 16.23 -12.08
CA ILE A 219 -19.20 15.05 -11.73
C ILE A 219 -18.51 13.86 -12.40
N SER A 220 -18.04 12.92 -11.57
CA SER A 220 -17.41 11.71 -12.08
C SER A 220 -18.43 10.86 -12.85
N ASN A 221 -18.00 10.20 -13.93
CA ASN A 221 -18.83 9.23 -14.64
C ASN A 221 -18.94 7.88 -13.90
N LEU A 222 -18.45 7.80 -12.65
CA LEU A 222 -18.54 6.64 -11.77
C LEU A 222 -18.08 5.32 -12.42
N ASN A 223 -17.17 5.41 -13.38
CA ASN A 223 -16.59 4.26 -14.09
C ASN A 223 -15.54 3.50 -13.25
N ASN A 224 -15.29 3.97 -12.02
CA ASN A 224 -14.36 3.41 -11.06
C ASN A 224 -15.12 3.06 -9.77
N GLU A 225 -15.01 1.81 -9.32
CA GLU A 225 -15.73 1.30 -8.16
C GLU A 225 -15.41 2.06 -6.86
N ARG A 226 -14.18 2.56 -6.70
CA ARG A 226 -13.81 3.38 -5.55
C ARG A 226 -14.56 4.71 -5.57
N LEU A 227 -14.65 5.35 -6.73
CA LEU A 227 -15.43 6.58 -6.88
C LEU A 227 -16.92 6.35 -6.62
N VAL A 228 -17.48 5.22 -7.05
CA VAL A 228 -18.86 4.82 -6.73
C VAL A 228 -19.06 4.72 -5.21
N ARG A 229 -18.21 3.95 -4.52
CA ARG A 229 -18.30 3.71 -3.06
C ARG A 229 -18.12 4.99 -2.24
N GLN A 230 -17.30 5.92 -2.72
CA GLN A 230 -17.01 7.18 -2.02
C GLN A 230 -17.95 8.32 -2.43
N SER A 231 -18.87 8.10 -3.38
CA SER A 231 -19.60 9.17 -4.07
C SER A 231 -18.63 10.28 -4.52
N GLY A 232 -17.50 9.85 -5.07
CA GLY A 232 -16.33 10.66 -5.35
C GLY A 232 -16.51 11.50 -6.60
N SER A 233 -16.19 12.79 -6.44
CA SER A 233 -16.15 13.80 -7.49
C SER A 233 -14.83 14.56 -7.38
N PHE A 234 -14.53 15.46 -8.32
CA PHE A 234 -13.25 16.17 -8.32
C PHE A 234 -13.45 17.67 -8.48
N LEU A 235 -12.53 18.45 -7.92
CA LEU A 235 -12.28 19.81 -8.38
C LEU A 235 -11.03 19.78 -9.26
N ILE A 236 -11.17 20.04 -10.56
CA ILE A 236 -10.03 20.22 -11.44
C ILE A 236 -9.54 21.66 -11.35
N CYS A 237 -8.27 21.85 -11.00
CA CYS A 237 -7.75 23.18 -10.74
C CYS A 237 -7.14 23.82 -12.00
N GLY A 238 -7.74 24.91 -12.47
CA GLY A 238 -7.14 25.82 -13.42
C GLY A 238 -6.49 26.97 -12.67
N LYS A 239 -5.17 27.08 -12.73
CA LYS A 239 -4.39 28.16 -12.11
C LYS A 239 -3.22 28.54 -13.02
N TYR A 240 -3.54 28.91 -14.26
CA TYR A 240 -2.55 29.36 -15.21
C TYR A 240 -2.37 30.87 -15.15
N ASN A 241 -1.13 31.31 -14.97
CA ASN A 241 -0.78 32.71 -15.14
C ASN A 241 -0.64 33.03 -16.62
N VAL A 242 -1.06 34.23 -17.01
CA VAL A 242 -0.89 34.74 -18.37
C VAL A 242 -0.12 36.04 -18.32
N GLN A 243 1.10 36.02 -18.84
CA GLN A 243 1.94 37.21 -18.96
C GLN A 243 1.56 37.95 -20.24
N LEU A 244 0.80 39.03 -20.08
CA LEU A 244 0.27 39.83 -21.19
C LEU A 244 1.39 40.42 -22.07
N LYS A 245 1.13 40.42 -23.38
CA LYS A 245 1.93 41.09 -24.42
C LYS A 245 1.04 42.09 -25.18
N GLU A 246 1.63 42.89 -26.06
CA GLU A 246 0.88 43.86 -26.88
C GLU A 246 -0.30 43.22 -27.62
N LYS A 247 -0.08 42.04 -28.21
CA LYS A 247 -1.15 41.19 -28.76
C LYS A 247 -1.49 40.10 -27.76
N ILE A 248 -2.77 39.98 -27.42
CA ILE A 248 -3.23 39.01 -26.42
C ILE A 248 -2.82 37.58 -26.81
N GLY A 249 -2.95 37.18 -28.09
CA GLY A 249 -2.53 35.86 -28.56
C GLY A 249 -1.04 35.53 -28.37
N GLN A 250 -0.17 36.54 -28.24
CA GLN A 250 1.26 36.37 -27.97
C GLN A 250 1.58 36.31 -26.47
N SER A 251 0.58 36.45 -25.60
CA SER A 251 0.75 36.37 -24.15
C SER A 251 1.18 34.97 -23.74
N ILE A 252 2.12 34.90 -22.80
CA ILE A 252 2.77 33.65 -22.38
C ILE A 252 1.92 32.99 -21.30
N VAL A 253 1.58 31.72 -21.50
CA VAL A 253 0.86 30.88 -20.53
C VAL A 253 1.87 30.18 -19.64
N LYS A 254 1.70 30.30 -18.32
CA LYS A 254 2.60 29.69 -17.32
C LYS A 254 1.80 28.92 -16.29
N ARG A 255 2.31 27.74 -15.92
CA ARG A 255 1.79 26.97 -14.79
C ARG A 255 1.96 27.79 -13.51
N ALA A 256 0.92 27.86 -12.71
CA ALA A 256 0.96 28.40 -11.37
C ALA A 256 0.11 27.54 -10.44
N TYR A 257 0.25 27.79 -9.15
CA TYR A 257 -0.55 27.13 -8.13
C TYR A 257 -0.95 28.15 -7.08
N SER A 258 -2.05 27.89 -6.42
CA SER A 258 -2.51 28.61 -5.25
C SER A 258 -3.26 27.64 -4.35
N ASP A 259 -3.44 28.04 -3.10
CA ASP A 259 -4.51 27.46 -2.28
C ASP A 259 -5.86 27.67 -3.00
N VAL A 260 -6.77 26.71 -2.85
CA VAL A 260 -8.12 26.73 -3.44
C VAL A 260 -9.21 26.64 -2.37
N GLN A 261 -8.90 26.97 -1.11
CA GLN A 261 -9.88 27.03 -0.03
C GLN A 261 -10.99 28.05 -0.32
N ASP A 262 -10.67 29.14 -1.02
CA ASP A 262 -11.60 30.18 -1.45
C ASP A 262 -12.63 29.67 -2.47
N GLU A 263 -12.40 28.49 -3.06
CA GLU A 263 -13.41 27.80 -3.85
C GLU A 263 -14.53 27.21 -3.00
N PHE A 264 -14.41 27.14 -1.68
CA PHE A 264 -15.42 26.58 -0.78
C PHE A 264 -16.15 27.66 0.02
N GLU A 265 -17.25 27.29 0.67
CA GLU A 265 -17.97 28.18 1.58
C GLU A 265 -17.07 28.65 2.73
N LEU A 266 -17.32 29.88 3.16
CA LEU A 266 -16.62 30.47 4.31
C LEU A 266 -16.89 29.70 5.61
N GLN A 267 -18.08 29.09 5.70
CA GLN A 267 -18.42 28.21 6.80
C GLN A 267 -17.75 26.83 6.62
N SER A 268 -17.09 26.33 7.65
CA SER A 268 -16.45 25.02 7.64
C SER A 268 -16.69 24.24 8.93
N PHE A 269 -16.31 22.97 8.95
CA PHE A 269 -16.42 22.11 10.13
C PHE A 269 -15.05 21.74 10.66
N ARG A 270 -14.83 21.87 11.96
CA ARG A 270 -13.62 21.41 12.64
C ARG A 270 -13.91 20.19 13.49
N ILE A 271 -13.10 19.15 13.33
CA ILE A 271 -13.22 17.89 14.06
C ILE A 271 -12.06 17.84 15.06
N PRO A 272 -12.29 17.99 16.38
CA PRO A 272 -11.23 17.92 17.36
C PRO A 272 -10.48 16.59 17.29
N ALA A 273 -9.15 16.63 17.36
CA ALA A 273 -8.29 15.45 17.24
C ALA A 273 -8.72 14.29 18.17
N GLY A 274 -9.03 14.60 19.43
CA GLY A 274 -9.47 13.61 20.43
C GLY A 274 -10.89 13.05 20.22
N ARG A 275 -11.62 13.47 19.19
CA ARG A 275 -12.97 12.96 18.85
C ARG A 275 -12.99 12.10 17.58
N LYS A 276 -11.89 12.06 16.82
CA LYS A 276 -11.82 11.38 15.52
C LYS A 276 -12.10 9.88 15.61
N ASP A 277 -11.47 9.18 16.54
CA ASP A 277 -11.62 7.73 16.69
C ASP A 277 -13.06 7.35 17.04
N ALA A 278 -13.69 8.05 17.99
CA ALA A 278 -15.08 7.84 18.35
C ALA A 278 -16.05 8.09 17.17
N ILE A 279 -15.78 9.11 16.35
CA ILE A 279 -16.57 9.38 15.15
C ILE A 279 -16.36 8.28 14.10
N LEU A 280 -15.14 7.77 13.92
CA LEU A 280 -14.87 6.65 13.01
C LEU A 280 -15.58 5.37 13.45
N GLU A 281 -15.65 5.10 14.76
CA GLU A 281 -16.44 3.98 15.32
C GLU A 281 -17.94 4.14 15.01
N GLU A 282 -18.50 5.33 15.26
CA GLU A 282 -19.90 5.65 14.91
C GLU A 282 -20.16 5.50 13.41
N LEU A 283 -19.28 6.01 12.54
CA LEU A 283 -19.39 5.86 11.08
C LEU A 283 -19.29 4.40 10.64
N SER A 284 -18.40 3.62 11.25
CA SER A 284 -18.24 2.21 10.94
C SER A 284 -19.51 1.41 11.27
N PHE A 285 -20.26 1.79 12.30
CA PHE A 285 -21.58 1.21 12.60
C PHE A 285 -22.59 1.44 11.46
N TYR A 286 -22.52 2.59 10.78
CA TYR A 286 -23.30 2.90 9.58
C TYR A 286 -22.65 2.42 8.28
N ASN A 287 -21.68 1.50 8.37
CA ASN A 287 -20.99 0.90 7.22
C ASN A 287 -20.18 1.91 6.37
N ILE A 288 -19.69 2.97 7.00
CA ILE A 288 -18.76 3.94 6.41
C ILE A 288 -17.39 3.73 7.07
N ASN A 289 -16.60 2.87 6.46
CA ASN A 289 -15.28 2.48 6.96
C ASN A 289 -14.34 2.15 5.79
N GLU A 290 -13.08 1.84 6.08
CA GLU A 290 -12.07 1.56 5.06
C GLU A 290 -12.48 0.40 4.14
N GLY A 291 -13.04 -0.69 4.71
CA GLY A 291 -13.47 -1.85 3.94
C GLY A 291 -14.64 -1.59 2.98
N THR A 292 -15.48 -0.59 3.25
CA THR A 292 -16.59 -0.27 2.35
C THR A 292 -16.23 0.81 1.34
N LEU A 293 -15.40 1.77 1.72
CA LEU A 293 -15.02 2.91 0.88
C LEU A 293 -13.94 2.57 -0.16
N PHE A 294 -13.11 1.56 0.08
CA PHE A 294 -11.97 1.23 -0.77
C PHE A 294 -12.07 -0.21 -1.31
N PRO A 295 -12.38 -0.43 -2.59
CA PRO A 295 -12.50 -1.77 -3.17
C PRO A 295 -11.17 -2.50 -3.32
N GLU A 296 -10.04 -1.80 -3.24
CA GLU A 296 -8.72 -2.36 -3.49
C GLU A 296 -8.34 -3.38 -2.41
N LEU A 297 -7.70 -4.47 -2.83
CA LEU A 297 -7.37 -5.58 -1.95
C LEU A 297 -6.51 -5.16 -0.76
N GLU A 298 -5.59 -4.22 -0.96
CA GLU A 298 -4.73 -3.71 0.11
C GLU A 298 -5.54 -3.11 1.27
N HIS A 299 -6.55 -2.29 0.95
CA HIS A 299 -7.46 -1.70 1.93
C HIS A 299 -8.37 -2.76 2.58
N GLN A 300 -8.84 -3.75 1.81
CA GLN A 300 -9.59 -4.88 2.37
C GLN A 300 -8.76 -5.66 3.39
N MET A 301 -7.49 -5.94 3.09
CA MET A 301 -6.60 -6.66 3.99
C MET A 301 -6.24 -5.83 5.23
N ALA A 302 -6.02 -4.52 5.07
CA ALA A 302 -5.78 -3.60 6.17
C ALA A 302 -6.97 -3.54 7.13
N TYR A 303 -8.19 -3.43 6.60
CA TYR A 303 -9.43 -3.42 7.38
C TYR A 303 -9.67 -4.75 8.11
N ILE A 304 -9.43 -5.89 7.46
CA ILE A 304 -9.51 -7.19 8.14
C ILE A 304 -8.53 -7.23 9.31
N LYS A 305 -7.27 -6.84 9.09
CA LYS A 305 -6.25 -6.84 10.13
C LYS A 305 -6.66 -6.00 11.34
N SER A 306 -7.19 -4.79 11.14
CA SER A 306 -7.59 -3.90 12.24
C SER A 306 -8.72 -4.49 13.09
N ASN A 307 -9.70 -5.18 12.46
CA ASN A 307 -10.78 -5.86 13.18
C ASN A 307 -10.26 -6.99 14.11
N TYR A 308 -9.21 -7.71 13.71
CA TYR A 308 -8.63 -8.79 14.52
C TYR A 308 -7.66 -8.29 15.59
N VAL A 309 -6.97 -7.17 15.39
CA VAL A 309 -6.08 -6.57 16.41
C VAL A 309 -6.87 -6.17 17.66
N ASN A 310 -8.11 -5.72 17.50
CA ASN A 310 -8.99 -5.35 18.60
C ASN A 310 -9.66 -6.56 19.30
N THR A 311 -9.48 -7.78 18.78
CA THR A 311 -10.06 -8.99 19.37
C THR A 311 -9.10 -9.58 20.40
N GLN A 312 -9.50 -9.62 21.69
CA GLN A 312 -8.71 -10.27 22.73
C GLN A 312 -8.75 -11.79 22.56
N LYS A 313 -7.73 -12.35 21.89
CA LYS A 313 -7.40 -13.78 21.97
C LYS A 313 -6.20 -13.97 22.90
N PRO A 314 -6.13 -15.11 23.63
CA PRO A 314 -4.97 -15.41 24.47
C PRO A 314 -3.70 -15.37 23.64
N MET A 315 -2.66 -14.72 24.18
CA MET A 315 -1.37 -14.61 23.55
C MET A 315 -0.79 -16.01 23.35
N VAL A 316 -0.38 -16.33 22.12
CA VAL A 316 0.22 -17.63 21.81
C VAL A 316 1.63 -17.66 22.38
N ASP A 317 2.05 -18.81 22.91
CA ASP A 317 3.40 -19.00 23.42
C ASP A 317 4.45 -18.71 22.34
N ARG A 318 5.56 -18.09 22.76
CA ARG A 318 6.70 -17.91 21.89
C ARG A 318 7.24 -19.28 21.51
N PHE A 319 7.52 -19.48 20.24
CA PHE A 319 8.16 -20.71 19.77
C PHE A 319 9.45 -20.97 20.57
N VAL A 320 9.50 -22.12 21.23
CA VAL A 320 10.70 -22.67 21.84
C VAL A 320 11.05 -23.93 21.06
N LYS A 321 12.26 -23.98 20.50
CA LYS A 321 12.75 -25.19 19.85
C LYS A 321 12.96 -26.24 20.93
N THR A 322 12.20 -27.33 20.88
CA THR A 322 12.40 -28.46 21.78
C THR A 322 13.69 -29.18 21.40
N GLU A 323 14.70 -29.11 22.27
CA GLU A 323 15.88 -29.96 22.16
C GLU A 323 15.59 -31.28 22.88
N VAL A 324 15.46 -32.36 22.10
CA VAL A 324 15.39 -33.71 22.67
C VAL A 324 16.83 -34.11 23.03
N PRO A 325 17.14 -34.44 24.29
CA PRO A 325 18.46 -34.95 24.64
C PRO A 325 18.68 -36.27 23.92
N VAL A 326 19.50 -36.26 22.87
CA VAL A 326 20.04 -37.49 22.31
C VAL A 326 20.94 -38.05 23.41
N LYS A 327 20.59 -39.21 23.98
CA LYS A 327 21.50 -39.95 24.85
C LYS A 327 22.84 -40.06 24.12
N SER A 328 23.84 -39.39 24.67
CA SER A 328 25.23 -39.31 24.23
C SER A 328 25.67 -40.49 23.35
N MET A 329 25.69 -40.29 22.03
CA MET A 329 26.69 -41.00 21.23
C MET A 329 28.01 -40.34 21.57
N LYS A 330 28.95 -41.11 22.11
CA LYS A 330 30.29 -40.63 22.47
C LYS A 330 30.89 -39.92 21.24
N GLU A 331 31.20 -38.64 21.37
CA GLU A 331 31.96 -37.90 20.37
C GLU A 331 33.29 -38.62 20.13
N VAL A 332 33.47 -39.19 18.94
CA VAL A 332 34.76 -39.69 18.47
C VAL A 332 35.65 -38.47 18.24
N ARG A 333 36.73 -38.33 19.03
CA ARG A 333 37.68 -37.21 18.90
C ARG A 333 38.50 -37.33 17.61
N ASP A 334 38.92 -36.18 17.10
CA ASP A 334 39.73 -35.94 15.89
C ASP A 334 41.06 -36.71 15.89
N SER A 335 41.03 -38.00 15.58
CA SER A 335 42.18 -38.71 15.04
C SER A 335 41.70 -39.49 13.82
N ASP A 336 42.31 -39.21 12.68
CA ASP A 336 41.93 -39.79 11.39
C ASP A 336 42.41 -41.25 11.36
N VAL A 337 41.55 -42.15 11.83
CA VAL A 337 41.66 -43.58 11.52
C VAL A 337 41.62 -43.68 9.99
N SER A 338 42.66 -44.24 9.38
CA SER A 338 42.75 -44.34 7.92
C SER A 338 41.56 -45.13 7.36
N ASP A 339 41.14 -44.80 6.14
CA ASP A 339 40.02 -45.50 5.48
C ASP A 339 40.26 -47.02 5.40
N ASP A 340 41.51 -47.45 5.23
CA ASP A 340 41.91 -48.86 5.25
C ASP A 340 41.62 -49.54 6.60
N LYS A 341 41.84 -48.81 7.71
CA LYS A 341 41.60 -49.32 9.06
C LYS A 341 40.11 -49.30 9.41
N VAL A 342 39.36 -48.31 8.92
CA VAL A 342 37.89 -48.30 9.01
C VAL A 342 37.30 -49.49 8.24
N ASP A 343 37.83 -49.82 7.06
CA ASP A 343 37.40 -50.98 6.29
C ASP A 343 37.67 -52.31 7.03
N GLU A 344 38.84 -52.45 7.64
CA GLU A 344 39.20 -53.61 8.46
C GLU A 344 38.21 -53.80 9.61
N VAL A 345 37.88 -52.73 10.34
CA VAL A 345 36.89 -52.77 11.43
C VAL A 345 35.50 -53.19 10.93
N ILE A 346 35.06 -52.68 9.77
CA ILE A 346 33.78 -53.07 9.18
C ILE A 346 33.76 -54.58 8.89
N ARG A 347 34.84 -55.12 8.32
CA ARG A 347 34.96 -56.55 8.01
C ARG A 347 34.96 -57.40 9.27
N GLU A 348 35.73 -57.05 10.28
CA GLU A 348 35.80 -57.78 11.55
C GLU A 348 34.44 -57.83 12.26
N VAL A 349 33.76 -56.68 12.35
CA VAL A 349 32.46 -56.60 13.01
C VAL A 349 31.42 -57.40 12.22
N LEU A 350 31.41 -57.34 10.88
CA LEU A 350 30.50 -58.14 10.09
C LEU A 350 30.77 -59.65 10.23
N HIS A 351 32.03 -60.09 10.19
CA HIS A 351 32.38 -61.50 10.36
C HIS A 351 31.88 -62.09 11.68
N SER A 352 31.84 -61.27 12.74
CA SER A 352 31.32 -61.69 14.05
C SER A 352 29.81 -61.54 14.22
N ALA A 353 29.14 -60.74 13.37
CA ALA A 353 27.76 -60.33 13.59
C ALA A 353 26.76 -60.83 12.54
N VAL A 354 27.21 -61.29 11.36
CA VAL A 354 26.34 -61.82 10.31
C VAL A 354 26.74 -63.23 9.88
N ASN A 355 25.78 -63.99 9.33
CA ASN A 355 26.04 -65.31 8.78
C ASN A 355 27.01 -65.20 7.57
N PRO A 356 28.03 -66.08 7.44
CA PRO A 356 28.93 -66.11 6.28
C PRO A 356 28.22 -66.04 4.91
N GLU A 357 27.03 -66.62 4.77
CA GLU A 357 26.27 -66.63 3.50
C GLU A 357 25.77 -65.25 3.05
N ILE A 358 25.63 -64.29 3.97
CA ILE A 358 25.12 -62.93 3.69
C ILE A 358 26.17 -61.85 3.94
N PHE A 359 27.41 -62.26 4.24
CA PHE A 359 28.51 -61.36 4.56
C PHE A 359 28.79 -60.39 3.41
N ASP A 360 28.95 -60.91 2.20
CA ASP A 360 29.29 -60.11 1.02
C ASP A 360 28.20 -59.08 0.71
N ASP A 361 26.93 -59.47 0.80
CA ASP A 361 25.80 -58.57 0.58
C ASP A 361 25.76 -57.44 1.62
N CYS A 362 25.96 -57.78 2.90
CA CYS A 362 25.99 -56.79 3.98
C CYS A 362 27.18 -55.83 3.82
N TYR A 363 28.36 -56.34 3.49
CA TYR A 363 29.57 -55.55 3.31
C TYR A 363 29.42 -54.59 2.11
N VAL A 364 28.92 -55.06 0.97
CA VAL A 364 28.66 -54.22 -0.21
C VAL A 364 27.59 -53.16 0.08
N ALA A 365 26.55 -53.50 0.84
CA ALA A 365 25.49 -52.57 1.22
C ALA A 365 26.01 -51.41 2.09
N ILE A 366 26.93 -51.70 3.03
CA ILE A 366 27.60 -50.67 3.82
C ILE A 366 28.44 -49.77 2.90
N GLN A 367 29.37 -50.37 2.14
CA GLN A 367 30.35 -49.64 1.31
C GLN A 367 29.68 -48.67 0.32
N LYS A 368 28.59 -49.09 -0.35
CA LYS A 368 27.84 -48.23 -1.29
C LYS A 368 27.17 -47.02 -0.65
N ASN A 369 26.98 -47.03 0.67
CA ASN A 369 26.26 -46.00 1.41
C ASN A 369 27.15 -45.20 2.35
N LEU A 370 28.46 -45.43 2.33
CA LEU A 370 29.41 -44.63 3.08
C LEU A 370 29.51 -43.22 2.47
N MET A 371 29.59 -42.24 3.35
CA MET A 371 29.92 -40.85 3.03
C MET A 371 31.13 -40.45 3.89
N PRO A 372 31.83 -39.36 3.54
CA PRO A 372 32.90 -38.84 4.39
C PRO A 372 32.38 -38.62 5.82
N ASP A 373 33.12 -39.13 6.81
CA ASP A 373 32.77 -39.09 8.23
C ASP A 373 31.38 -39.66 8.57
N TRP A 374 30.89 -40.66 7.83
CA TRP A 374 29.54 -41.21 8.01
C TRP A 374 29.27 -41.68 9.45
N TYR A 375 30.31 -42.15 10.15
CA TYR A 375 30.22 -42.62 11.54
C TYR A 375 30.18 -41.48 12.56
N ARG A 376 30.42 -40.22 12.15
CA ARG A 376 30.34 -39.01 13.01
C ARG A 376 29.00 -38.28 12.89
N LYS A 377 28.17 -38.59 11.88
CA LYS A 377 26.92 -37.84 11.57
C LYS A 377 25.70 -38.76 11.55
N GLU A 378 24.61 -38.33 12.17
CA GLU A 378 23.36 -39.11 12.23
C GLU A 378 22.81 -39.47 10.84
N ILE A 379 23.03 -38.60 9.85
CA ILE A 379 22.62 -38.86 8.46
C ILE A 379 23.40 -40.04 7.87
N GLY A 380 24.69 -40.16 8.15
CA GLY A 380 25.53 -41.28 7.69
C GLY A 380 25.15 -42.57 8.40
N LEU A 381 25.05 -42.55 9.74
CA LEU A 381 24.61 -43.69 10.55
C LEU A 381 23.22 -44.19 10.15
N SER A 382 22.29 -43.29 9.85
CA SER A 382 20.94 -43.64 9.39
C SER A 382 20.95 -44.36 8.04
N LYS A 383 21.75 -43.88 7.08
CA LYS A 383 21.90 -44.53 5.76
C LYS A 383 22.48 -45.93 5.85
N VAL A 384 23.55 -46.12 6.64
CA VAL A 384 24.17 -47.43 6.81
C VAL A 384 23.23 -48.39 7.55
N ARG A 385 22.53 -47.94 8.60
CA ARG A 385 21.51 -48.77 9.29
C ARG A 385 20.38 -49.18 8.35
N LEU A 386 19.91 -48.29 7.49
CA LEU A 386 18.84 -48.60 6.54
C LEU A 386 19.31 -49.65 5.51
N ALA A 387 20.48 -49.45 4.91
CA ALA A 387 21.05 -50.38 3.93
C ALA A 387 21.27 -51.79 4.53
N LEU A 388 21.78 -51.86 5.76
CA LEU A 388 21.92 -53.13 6.48
C LEU A 388 20.57 -53.75 6.83
N THR A 389 19.59 -52.95 7.24
CA THR A 389 18.24 -53.46 7.58
C THR A 389 17.62 -54.13 6.36
N ASP A 390 17.67 -53.49 5.20
CA ASP A 390 17.07 -54.03 3.98
C ASP A 390 17.82 -55.29 3.49
N THR A 391 19.14 -55.34 3.68
CA THR A 391 19.94 -56.51 3.32
C THR A 391 19.67 -57.70 4.24
N LEU A 392 19.59 -57.47 5.56
CA LEU A 392 19.30 -58.51 6.55
C LEU A 392 17.86 -59.03 6.45
N ASP A 393 16.89 -58.16 6.12
CA ASP A 393 15.49 -58.54 5.92
C ASP A 393 15.31 -59.42 4.66
N ASN A 394 16.05 -59.12 3.58
CA ASN A 394 15.99 -59.91 2.35
C ASN A 394 16.84 -61.20 2.41
N GLY A 395 17.93 -61.19 3.18
CA GLY A 395 18.88 -62.31 3.27
C GLY A 395 18.55 -63.35 4.35
N THR A 396 17.61 -63.08 5.26
CA THR A 396 17.28 -64.00 6.36
C THR A 396 15.79 -63.99 6.73
N PRO A 397 15.22 -65.10 7.26
CA PRO A 397 13.80 -65.17 7.62
C PRO A 397 13.45 -64.45 8.94
N ILE A 398 14.29 -63.53 9.43
CA ILE A 398 14.14 -62.88 10.74
C ILE A 398 13.08 -61.77 10.75
N GLY A 399 12.71 -61.25 9.59
CA GLY A 399 11.74 -60.17 9.42
C GLY A 399 12.25 -58.79 9.84
N ARG A 400 11.66 -57.76 9.22
CA ARG A 400 12.17 -56.38 9.22
C ARG A 400 12.41 -55.76 10.59
N ALA A 401 11.58 -56.09 11.58
CA ALA A 401 11.71 -55.57 12.93
C ALA A 401 12.98 -56.10 13.63
N MET A 402 13.32 -57.37 13.43
CA MET A 402 14.56 -57.95 13.94
C MET A 402 15.76 -57.49 13.12
N ALA A 403 15.63 -57.42 11.79
CA ALA A 403 16.66 -56.89 10.90
C ALA A 403 17.07 -55.46 11.29
N LYS A 404 16.10 -54.59 11.63
CA LYS A 404 16.37 -53.22 12.08
C LYS A 404 17.14 -53.16 13.40
N ARG A 405 16.83 -54.04 14.36
CA ARG A 405 17.57 -54.14 15.64
C ARG A 405 18.98 -54.68 15.42
N ALA A 406 19.13 -55.69 14.56
CA ALA A 406 20.42 -56.25 14.21
C ALA A 406 21.31 -55.22 13.51
N ALA A 407 20.78 -54.52 12.50
CA ALA A 407 21.48 -53.43 11.82
C ALA A 407 21.89 -52.30 12.77
N GLN A 408 21.01 -51.91 13.69
CA GLN A 408 21.36 -50.92 14.72
C GLN A 408 22.51 -51.41 15.60
N SER A 409 22.46 -52.66 16.09
CA SER A 409 23.52 -53.22 16.91
C SER A 409 24.85 -53.34 16.17
N ILE A 410 24.83 -53.74 14.89
CA ILE A 410 26.02 -53.84 14.04
C ILE A 410 26.65 -52.46 13.84
N VAL A 411 25.86 -51.45 13.49
CA VAL A 411 26.37 -50.08 13.30
C VAL A 411 26.93 -49.50 14.61
N GLU A 412 26.26 -49.74 15.74
CA GLU A 412 26.80 -49.35 17.06
C GLU A 412 28.13 -50.03 17.38
N LYS A 413 28.29 -51.32 17.05
CA LYS A 413 29.56 -52.04 17.23
C LYS A 413 30.67 -51.48 16.33
N ILE A 414 30.36 -51.18 15.06
CA ILE A 414 31.32 -50.57 14.13
C ILE A 414 31.79 -49.21 14.65
N VAL A 415 30.86 -48.33 15.04
CA VAL A 415 31.20 -46.99 15.55
C VAL A 415 32.04 -47.07 16.83
N ASN A 416 31.70 -48.00 17.73
CA ASN A 416 32.45 -48.21 18.97
C ASN A 416 33.86 -48.76 18.71
N ALA A 417 34.02 -49.68 17.74
CA ALA A 417 35.32 -50.24 17.38
C ALA A 417 36.22 -49.19 16.70
N ILE A 418 35.66 -48.36 15.80
CA ILE A 418 36.37 -47.21 15.22
C ILE A 418 36.82 -46.24 16.31
N ALA A 419 35.96 -45.97 17.30
CA ALA A 419 36.31 -45.13 18.44
C ALA A 419 37.43 -45.73 19.31
N GLN A 420 37.50 -47.06 19.46
CA GLN A 420 38.58 -47.73 20.20
C GLN A 420 39.92 -47.67 19.46
N GLU A 421 39.93 -47.88 18.15
CA GLU A 421 41.13 -47.76 17.30
C GLU A 421 41.71 -46.34 17.28
N SER A 422 40.82 -45.34 17.34
CA SER A 422 41.23 -43.93 17.48
C SER A 422 41.99 -43.64 18.79
N HIS A 423 41.77 -44.44 19.84
CA HIS A 423 42.44 -44.30 21.14
C HIS A 423 43.80 -45.04 21.22
N THR A 424 43.98 -46.14 20.49
CA THR A 424 45.24 -46.91 20.44
C THR A 424 46.28 -46.25 19.53
N ALA A 425 45.88 -45.61 18.44
CA ALA A 425 46.80 -44.88 17.56
C ALA A 425 47.52 -43.71 18.24
N THR A 426 46.93 -43.13 19.30
CA THR A 426 47.56 -42.05 20.08
C THR A 426 48.61 -42.52 21.09
N SER A 427 48.67 -43.81 21.45
CA SER A 427 49.67 -44.33 22.40
C SER A 427 50.99 -44.76 21.73
N ASP A 428 50.99 -45.06 20.43
CA ASP A 428 52.18 -45.55 19.71
C ASP A 428 53.04 -44.43 19.07
N ASN A 429 52.61 -43.17 19.13
CA ASN A 429 53.35 -41.99 18.65
C ASN A 429 53.92 -41.11 19.79
N SER A 430 54.14 -41.69 20.99
CA SER A 430 54.72 -41.00 22.16
C SER A 430 56.21 -41.28 22.33
#